data_AF-A0A9C6TXW8-F1
#
_entry.id   AF-A0A9C6TXW8-F1
#
_cell.length_a   1.000
_cell.length_b   1.000
_cell.length_c   1.000
_cell.angle_alpha   90.00
_cell.angle_beta   90.00
_cell.angle_gamma   90.00
#
_symmetry.space_group_name_H-M   'P 1'
#
loop_
_entity.id
_entity.type
_entity.pdbx_description
1 polymer ?
#
loop_
_entity_poly.entity_id
_entity_poly.type
_entity_poly.pdbx_seq_one_letter_code
_entity_poly.pdbx_strand_id
1 'polypeptide(L)'
;MTDSQSNSEIFSVRIVSIDYYMAPPIQGADICYSSFHGGKVKEVPVIRVYGSTPSGQKTCLHIHRALPYMYVPCSDIPLQPDQEGDAYTYKVAASLEKALQLKGSAGSTRQHVHGCSLVRARRFYGYHSFEELFVKIYLYYPQDVSHAANLLLAGAVLDKCLQPHESHIPYILQFLVCSFI
;
A
#
# COMPACT_ATOMS: atom_id res chain seq x y z
N MET A 1 -9.81 45.42 16.68
CA MET A 1 -10.30 44.22 15.97
C MET A 1 -9.19 43.20 16.07
N THR A 2 -9.42 42.16 16.86
CA THR A 2 -8.44 41.16 17.28
C THR A 2 -8.31 40.09 16.20
N ASP A 3 -7.16 40.05 15.52
CA ASP A 3 -6.76 38.90 14.73
C ASP A 3 -6.35 37.77 15.69
N SER A 4 -7.32 36.94 16.05
CA SER A 4 -7.06 35.65 16.68
C SER A 4 -6.41 34.73 15.64
N GLN A 5 -5.10 34.81 15.50
CA GLN A 5 -4.30 33.77 14.85
C GLN A 5 -4.53 32.49 15.65
N SER A 6 -5.32 31.57 15.10
CA SER A 6 -5.38 30.19 15.55
C SER A 6 -4.01 29.58 15.26
N ASN A 7 -3.08 29.77 16.18
CA ASN A 7 -1.78 29.11 16.16
C ASN A 7 -2.08 27.63 16.35
N SER A 8 -2.22 26.88 15.26
CA SER A 8 -2.36 25.42 15.33
C SER A 8 -1.10 24.92 16.04
N GLU A 9 -1.23 24.46 17.28
CA GLU A 9 -0.10 23.86 18.00
C GLU A 9 0.35 22.63 17.20
N ILE A 10 1.43 22.79 16.42
CA ILE A 10 2.01 21.72 15.63
C ILE A 10 2.75 20.81 16.60
N PHE A 11 2.25 19.58 16.75
CA PHE A 11 2.98 18.54 17.44
C PHE A 11 4.19 18.12 16.59
N SER A 12 5.40 18.37 17.07
CA SER A 12 6.65 18.08 16.36
C SER A 12 7.49 17.04 17.09
N VAL A 13 8.05 16.09 16.35
CA VAL A 13 8.91 15.02 16.87
C VAL A 13 10.10 14.84 15.95
N ARG A 14 11.31 14.83 16.53
CA ARG A 14 12.53 14.43 15.80
C ARG A 14 12.51 12.92 15.60
N ILE A 15 12.59 12.48 14.35
CA ILE A 15 12.73 11.06 13.99
C ILE A 15 14.13 10.58 14.38
N VAL A 16 14.20 9.59 15.29
CA VAL A 16 15.46 8.92 15.69
C VAL A 16 15.52 7.50 15.15
N SER A 17 14.42 6.76 15.26
CA SER A 17 14.29 5.40 14.74
C SER A 17 12.86 5.17 14.26
N ILE A 18 12.71 4.32 13.25
CA ILE A 18 11.41 3.92 12.71
C ILE A 18 11.39 2.40 12.58
N ASP A 19 10.32 1.78 13.05
CA ASP A 19 10.02 0.39 12.77
C ASP A 19 8.53 0.21 12.42
N TYR A 20 8.11 -1.02 12.15
CA TYR A 20 6.70 -1.35 11.97
C TYR A 20 6.37 -2.67 12.66
N TYR A 21 5.10 -2.85 13.00
CA TYR A 21 4.56 -4.11 13.51
C TYR A 21 3.15 -4.33 12.95
N MET A 22 2.68 -5.58 13.01
CA MET A 22 1.29 -5.90 12.67
C MET A 22 0.44 -5.88 13.93
N ALA A 23 -0.73 -5.24 13.87
CA ALA A 23 -1.66 -5.14 14.99
C ALA A 23 -3.11 -5.31 14.51
N PRO A 24 -4.04 -5.74 15.38
CA PRO A 24 -5.46 -5.67 15.07
C PRO A 24 -5.89 -4.21 14.86
N PRO A 25 -6.76 -3.92 13.88
CA PRO A 25 -7.15 -2.55 13.56
C PRO A 25 -7.95 -1.91 14.70
N ILE A 26 -7.57 -0.68 15.07
CA ILE A 26 -8.26 0.13 16.07
C ILE A 26 -9.38 0.94 15.42
N GLN A 27 -10.57 0.88 16.00
CA GLN A 27 -11.73 1.64 15.50
C GLN A 27 -11.45 3.14 15.57
N GLY A 28 -11.64 3.83 14.43
CA GLY A 28 -11.43 5.28 14.30
C GLY A 28 -10.02 5.68 13.83
N ALA A 29 -9.01 4.82 14.04
CA ALA A 29 -7.64 5.06 13.57
C ALA A 29 -7.28 4.22 12.35
N ASP A 30 -7.80 2.99 12.25
CA ASP A 30 -7.44 2.01 11.22
C ASP A 30 -8.59 1.64 10.28
N ILE A 31 -8.25 0.91 9.22
CA ILE A 31 -9.22 0.33 8.29
C ILE A 31 -9.72 -1.00 8.85
N CYS A 32 -10.89 -0.97 9.47
CA CYS A 32 -11.48 -2.16 10.12
C CYS A 32 -12.28 -3.05 9.14
N TYR A 33 -12.64 -2.54 7.97
CA TYR A 33 -13.46 -3.26 6.99
C TYR A 33 -12.86 -3.15 5.59
N SER A 34 -12.75 -4.27 4.89
CA SER A 34 -12.26 -4.31 3.52
C SER A 34 -13.44 -4.49 2.56
N SER A 35 -13.70 -3.47 1.73
CA SER A 35 -14.73 -3.56 0.69
C SER A 35 -14.42 -4.66 -0.34
N PHE A 36 -13.14 -4.95 -0.55
CA PHE A 36 -12.69 -5.99 -1.48
C PHE A 36 -13.01 -7.41 -0.99
N HIS A 37 -12.80 -7.69 0.30
CA HIS A 37 -13.10 -9.00 0.89
C HIS A 37 -14.51 -9.12 1.46
N GLY A 38 -15.24 -8.00 1.61
CA GLY A 38 -16.56 -7.97 2.24
C GLY A 38 -16.55 -8.31 3.74
N GLY A 39 -15.40 -8.16 4.41
CA GLY A 39 -15.19 -8.68 5.78
C GLY A 39 -14.35 -7.77 6.68
N LYS A 40 -14.33 -8.11 7.96
CA LYS A 40 -13.49 -7.45 8.97
C LYS A 40 -12.02 -7.73 8.69
N VAL A 41 -11.20 -6.69 8.76
CA VAL A 41 -9.75 -6.79 8.65
C VAL A 41 -9.19 -7.34 9.96
N LYS A 42 -8.31 -8.34 9.86
CA LYS A 42 -7.72 -9.00 11.03
C LYS A 42 -6.48 -8.26 11.57
N GLU A 43 -5.61 -7.83 10.67
CA GLU A 43 -4.36 -7.15 11.02
C GLU A 43 -4.05 -6.03 10.02
N VAL A 44 -3.41 -4.97 10.52
CA VAL A 44 -2.95 -3.82 9.74
C VAL A 44 -1.51 -3.46 10.15
N PRO A 45 -0.70 -2.95 9.22
CA PRO A 45 0.65 -2.50 9.55
C PRO A 45 0.59 -1.14 10.25
N VAL A 46 1.25 -1.04 11.40
CA VAL A 46 1.39 0.20 12.17
C VAL A 46 2.86 0.56 12.21
N ILE A 47 3.19 1.78 11.78
CA ILE A 47 4.56 2.30 11.81
C ILE A 47 4.77 2.97 13.17
N ARG A 48 5.89 2.68 13.84
CA ARG A 48 6.28 3.38 15.06
C ARG A 48 7.46 4.29 14.78
N VAL A 49 7.30 5.56 15.15
CA VAL A 49 8.36 6.56 15.07
C VAL A 49 8.81 6.89 16.49
N TYR A 50 10.06 6.57 16.81
CA TYR A 50 10.68 6.93 18.07
C TYR A 50 11.46 8.21 17.93
N GLY A 51 11.30 9.09 18.90
CA GLY A 51 11.83 10.42 18.80
C GLY A 51 11.84 11.22 20.09
N SER A 52 12.09 12.51 19.95
CA SER A 52 11.93 13.45 21.05
C SER A 52 11.23 14.72 20.57
N THR A 53 10.37 15.29 21.43
CA THR A 53 9.76 16.60 21.21
C THR A 53 10.82 17.71 21.31
N PRO A 54 10.55 18.95 20.83
CA PRO A 54 11.46 20.08 21.03
C PRO A 54 11.81 20.34 22.51
N SER A 55 10.91 19.98 23.43
CA SER A 55 11.12 20.05 24.88
C SER A 55 11.94 18.88 25.46
N GLY A 56 12.41 17.95 24.62
CA GLY A 56 13.29 16.83 25.01
C GLY A 56 12.56 15.59 25.55
N GLN A 57 11.23 15.57 25.57
CA GLN A 57 10.46 14.41 26.03
C GLN A 57 10.57 13.27 25.01
N LYS A 58 10.81 12.05 25.48
CA LYS A 58 10.84 10.86 24.62
C LYS A 58 9.41 10.51 24.18
N THR A 59 9.26 10.20 22.90
CA THR A 59 7.95 9.92 22.31
C THR A 59 8.04 8.71 21.39
N CYS A 60 6.99 7.88 21.42
CA CYS A 60 6.71 6.83 20.44
C CYS A 60 5.39 7.16 19.76
N LEU A 61 5.43 7.47 18.47
CA LEU A 61 4.24 7.77 17.66
C LEU A 61 3.81 6.54 16.87
N HIS A 62 2.52 6.24 16.89
CA HIS A 62 1.93 5.17 16.08
C HIS A 62 1.22 5.79 14.88
N ILE A 63 1.67 5.41 13.69
CA ILE A 63 1.14 5.90 12.43
C ILE A 63 0.33 4.78 11.80
N HIS A 64 -0.96 5.05 11.66
CA HIS A 64 -1.98 4.16 11.16
C HIS A 64 -2.28 4.45 9.68
N ARG A 65 -2.89 3.48 8.98
CA ARG A 65 -3.33 3.60 7.57
C ARG A 65 -2.23 3.85 6.53
N ALA A 66 -0.97 3.67 6.90
CA ALA A 66 0.11 3.50 5.93
C ALA A 66 0.07 2.06 5.43
N LEU A 67 -0.17 1.82 4.15
CA LEU A 67 -0.19 0.48 3.57
C LEU A 67 0.93 0.36 2.53
N PRO A 68 1.67 -0.76 2.49
CA PRO A 68 2.61 -1.03 1.41
C PRO A 68 1.86 -1.11 0.07
N TYR A 69 2.50 -0.60 -0.97
CA TYR A 69 1.92 -0.58 -2.30
C TYR A 69 2.94 -0.92 -3.38
N MET A 70 2.43 -1.26 -4.56
CA MET A 70 3.21 -1.46 -5.78
C MET A 70 2.37 -1.08 -6.99
N TYR A 71 3.01 -0.85 -8.14
CA TYR A 71 2.32 -0.48 -9.37
C TYR A 71 2.49 -1.53 -10.46
N VAL A 72 1.48 -1.69 -11.30
CA VAL A 72 1.53 -2.54 -12.50
C VAL A 72 0.94 -1.76 -13.68
N PRO A 73 1.63 -1.68 -14.85
CA PRO A 73 1.08 -1.01 -16.02
C PRO A 73 -0.18 -1.71 -16.53
N CYS A 74 -1.22 -0.94 -16.88
CA CYS A 74 -2.43 -1.51 -17.46
C CYS A 74 -2.20 -2.09 -18.87
N SER A 75 -1.19 -1.61 -19.60
CA SER A 75 -0.81 -2.12 -20.93
C SER A 75 -0.48 -3.61 -20.93
N ASP A 76 0.02 -4.11 -19.81
CA ASP A 76 0.52 -5.48 -19.70
C ASP A 76 -0.61 -6.47 -19.40
N ILE A 77 -1.81 -5.95 -19.09
CA ILE A 77 -2.98 -6.74 -18.76
C ILE A 77 -3.90 -6.80 -19.99
N PRO A 78 -4.25 -8.02 -20.47
CA PRO A 78 -5.12 -8.16 -21.62
C PRO A 78 -6.53 -7.69 -21.26
N LEU A 79 -6.93 -6.54 -21.78
CA LEU A 79 -8.26 -5.98 -21.61
C LEU A 79 -8.97 -5.80 -22.95
N GLN A 80 -10.28 -6.07 -22.91
CA GLN A 80 -11.25 -5.54 -23.84
C GLN A 80 -11.62 -4.11 -23.37
N PRO A 81 -11.72 -3.13 -24.27
CA PRO A 81 -11.82 -1.69 -23.95
C PRO A 81 -13.17 -1.23 -23.34
N ASP A 82 -14.06 -2.17 -23.01
CA ASP A 82 -15.47 -1.98 -22.69
C ASP A 82 -15.84 -2.31 -21.24
N GLN A 83 -14.88 -2.67 -20.38
CA GLN A 83 -15.14 -2.92 -18.96
C GLN A 83 -14.84 -1.69 -18.09
N GLU A 84 -15.83 -1.30 -17.28
CA GLU A 84 -15.70 -0.27 -16.23
C GLU A 84 -14.47 -0.54 -15.34
N GLY A 85 -13.65 0.48 -15.09
CA GLY A 85 -12.33 0.35 -14.44
C GLY A 85 -12.35 -0.33 -13.07
N ASP A 86 -13.49 -0.32 -12.38
CA ASP A 86 -13.66 -0.97 -11.08
C ASP A 86 -13.71 -2.50 -11.18
N ALA A 87 -14.39 -3.05 -12.20
CA ALA A 87 -14.41 -4.50 -12.43
C ALA A 87 -13.01 -5.02 -12.79
N TYR A 88 -12.23 -4.20 -13.50
CA TYR A 88 -10.85 -4.50 -13.86
C TYR A 88 -9.92 -4.57 -12.64
N THR A 89 -9.91 -3.53 -11.81
CA THR A 89 -9.06 -3.50 -10.61
C THR A 89 -9.43 -4.61 -9.63
N TYR A 90 -10.72 -4.95 -9.53
CA TYR A 90 -11.20 -6.08 -8.74
C TYR A 90 -10.66 -7.43 -9.25
N LYS A 91 -10.68 -7.67 -10.57
CA LYS A 91 -10.18 -8.93 -11.15
C LYS A 91 -8.69 -9.16 -10.91
N VAL A 92 -7.89 -8.09 -11.02
CA VAL A 92 -6.45 -8.12 -10.70
C VAL A 92 -6.24 -8.44 -9.22
N ALA A 93 -6.94 -7.73 -8.33
CA ALA A 93 -6.87 -7.95 -6.89
C ALA A 93 -7.26 -9.38 -6.50
N ALA A 94 -8.35 -9.92 -7.05
CA ALA A 94 -8.85 -11.27 -6.77
C ALA A 94 -7.90 -12.36 -7.27
N SER A 95 -7.31 -12.17 -8.45
CA SER A 95 -6.34 -13.11 -9.01
C SER A 95 -5.06 -13.14 -8.17
N LEU A 96 -4.58 -11.97 -7.73
CA LEU A 96 -3.39 -11.86 -6.88
C LEU A 96 -3.63 -12.42 -5.48
N GLU A 97 -4.77 -12.12 -4.86
CA GLU A 97 -5.16 -12.66 -3.55
C GLU A 97 -5.16 -14.20 -3.58
N LYS A 98 -5.77 -14.80 -4.61
CA LYS A 98 -5.78 -16.25 -4.79
C LYS A 98 -4.36 -16.81 -4.95
N ALA A 99 -3.51 -16.16 -5.75
CA ALA A 99 -2.14 -16.60 -5.96
C ALA A 99 -1.29 -16.54 -4.68
N LEU A 100 -1.49 -15.52 -3.85
CA LEU A 100 -0.82 -15.37 -2.56
C LEU A 100 -1.31 -16.41 -1.54
N GLN A 101 -2.63 -16.66 -1.47
CA GLN A 101 -3.21 -17.68 -0.61
C GLN A 101 -2.72 -19.09 -0.96
N LEU A 102 -2.56 -19.41 -2.25
CA LEU A 102 -2.06 -20.72 -2.70
C LEU A 102 -0.61 -20.99 -2.30
N LYS A 103 0.23 -19.95 -2.18
CA LYS A 103 1.61 -20.07 -1.66
C LYS A 103 1.69 -19.96 -0.14
N GLY A 104 0.62 -19.50 0.51
CA GLY A 104 0.52 -19.41 1.96
C GLY A 104 0.47 -20.80 2.62
N SER A 105 0.80 -20.84 3.91
CA SER A 105 0.72 -22.08 4.70
C SER A 105 -0.73 -22.58 4.75
N ALA A 106 -0.93 -23.87 4.45
CA ALA A 106 -2.24 -24.52 4.40
C ALA A 106 -2.99 -24.31 5.73
N GLY A 107 -4.05 -23.48 5.70
CA GLY A 107 -4.90 -23.19 6.87
C GLY A 107 -4.94 -21.71 7.29
N SER A 108 -4.08 -20.85 6.75
CA SER A 108 -4.12 -19.41 7.05
C SER A 108 -5.12 -18.68 6.15
N THR A 109 -6.30 -18.34 6.67
CA THR A 109 -7.28 -17.43 6.02
C THR A 109 -6.88 -15.97 6.24
N ARG A 110 -5.65 -15.63 5.89
CA ARG A 110 -5.11 -14.28 6.00
C ARG A 110 -5.43 -13.52 4.72
N GLN A 111 -5.84 -12.26 4.89
CA GLN A 111 -6.11 -11.35 3.78
C GLN A 111 -4.80 -10.70 3.36
N HIS A 112 -4.41 -10.80 2.10
CA HIS A 112 -3.12 -10.25 1.65
C HIS A 112 -3.28 -8.90 0.94
N VAL A 113 -4.28 -8.79 0.06
CA VAL A 113 -4.54 -7.61 -0.77
C VAL A 113 -5.59 -6.71 -0.11
N HIS A 114 -5.26 -5.47 0.16
CA HIS A 114 -6.25 -4.52 0.70
C HIS A 114 -7.25 -4.08 -0.38
N GLY A 115 -6.72 -3.75 -1.56
CA GLY A 115 -7.49 -3.29 -2.71
C GLY A 115 -6.59 -2.71 -3.79
N CYS A 116 -7.20 -2.25 -4.87
CA CYS A 116 -6.51 -1.65 -6.02
C CYS A 116 -7.11 -0.28 -6.34
N SER A 117 -6.32 0.61 -6.91
CA SER A 117 -6.76 1.89 -7.44
C SER A 117 -6.10 2.16 -8.78
N LEU A 118 -6.81 2.86 -9.67
CA LEU A 118 -6.27 3.27 -10.96
C LEU A 118 -5.59 4.62 -10.81
N VAL A 119 -4.34 4.73 -11.27
CA VAL A 119 -3.58 5.98 -11.24
C VAL A 119 -2.95 6.25 -12.61
N ARG A 120 -2.79 7.52 -12.95
CA ARG A 120 -2.00 7.94 -14.11
C ARG A 120 -0.59 8.24 -13.66
N ALA A 121 0.39 7.62 -14.31
CA ALA A 121 1.80 7.83 -13.99
C ALA A 121 2.66 7.66 -15.24
N ARG A 122 3.93 8.02 -15.12
CA ARG A 122 4.91 7.91 -16.20
C ARG A 122 6.04 6.99 -15.76
N ARG A 123 6.41 6.02 -16.60
CA ARG A 123 7.56 5.14 -16.32
C ARG A 123 8.83 5.98 -16.23
N PHE A 124 9.62 5.72 -15.19
CA PHE A 124 10.92 6.36 -15.03
C PHE A 124 11.98 5.77 -15.97
N TYR A 125 11.97 4.45 -16.18
CA TYR A 125 12.92 3.77 -17.05
C TYR A 125 12.48 3.87 -18.53
N GLY A 126 13.32 4.48 -19.35
CA GLY A 126 13.08 4.72 -20.77
C GLY A 126 12.50 6.12 -21.06
N TYR A 127 12.48 6.51 -22.33
CA TYR A 127 11.84 7.76 -22.76
C TYR A 127 10.37 7.50 -23.10
N HIS A 128 9.47 8.07 -22.30
CA HIS A 128 8.02 7.99 -22.50
C HIS A 128 7.47 9.40 -22.60
N SER A 129 6.83 9.80 -23.71
CA SER A 129 6.34 11.18 -23.86
C SER A 129 4.99 11.43 -23.17
N PHE A 130 4.26 10.37 -22.85
CA PHE A 130 2.89 10.43 -22.34
C PHE A 130 2.76 9.69 -21.01
N GLU A 131 1.72 10.04 -20.25
CA GLU A 131 1.30 9.27 -19.08
C GLU A 131 0.56 8.01 -19.51
N GLU A 132 0.75 6.95 -18.74
CA GLU A 132 0.04 5.69 -18.91
C GLU A 132 -0.80 5.40 -17.67
N LEU A 133 -1.76 4.49 -17.81
CA LEU A 133 -2.55 4.00 -16.69
C LEU A 133 -1.79 2.89 -15.96
N PHE A 134 -1.77 3.00 -14.63
CA PHE A 134 -1.21 2.02 -13.72
C PHE A 134 -2.26 1.58 -12.70
N VAL A 135 -2.22 0.30 -12.36
CA VAL A 135 -2.93 -0.22 -11.20
C VAL A 135 -2.00 -0.12 -10.00
N LYS A 136 -2.39 0.70 -9.02
CA LYS A 136 -1.77 0.76 -7.71
C LYS A 136 -2.43 -0.28 -6.81
N ILE A 137 -1.67 -1.29 -6.44
CA ILE A 137 -2.11 -2.42 -5.60
C ILE A 137 -1.66 -2.15 -4.17
N TYR A 138 -2.59 -2.16 -3.23
CA TYR A 138 -2.31 -2.03 -1.80
C TYR A 138 -2.32 -3.42 -1.14
N LEU A 139 -1.32 -3.67 -0.30
CA LEU A 139 -1.16 -4.92 0.45
C LEU A 139 -1.28 -4.63 1.95
N TYR A 140 -1.65 -5.63 2.75
CA TYR A 140 -1.65 -5.48 4.21
C TYR A 140 -0.26 -5.68 4.80
N TYR A 141 0.52 -6.60 4.25
CA TYR A 141 1.77 -7.03 4.86
C TYR A 141 2.96 -6.64 3.98
N PRO A 142 3.94 -5.88 4.52
CA PRO A 142 5.13 -5.47 3.77
C PRO A 142 5.94 -6.64 3.20
N GLN A 143 5.95 -7.78 3.88
CA GLN A 143 6.69 -8.98 3.46
C GLN A 143 6.08 -9.63 2.21
N ASP A 144 4.79 -9.42 1.96
CA ASP A 144 4.09 -10.03 0.83
C ASP A 144 4.34 -9.27 -0.48
N VAL A 145 4.92 -8.06 -0.43
CA VAL A 145 5.21 -7.24 -1.63
C VAL A 145 6.19 -7.94 -2.58
N SER A 146 7.29 -8.47 -2.04
CA SER A 146 8.29 -9.18 -2.86
C SER A 146 7.75 -10.49 -3.42
N HIS A 147 6.93 -11.20 -2.64
CA HIS A 147 6.25 -12.41 -3.10
C HIS A 147 5.22 -12.11 -4.19
N ALA A 148 4.39 -11.08 -4.01
CA ALA A 148 3.44 -10.62 -5.01
C ALA A 148 4.14 -10.20 -6.31
N ALA A 149 5.24 -9.46 -6.21
CA ALA A 149 6.06 -9.09 -7.36
C ALA A 149 6.58 -10.31 -8.14
N ASN A 150 7.09 -11.32 -7.45
CA ASN A 150 7.55 -12.56 -8.08
C ASN A 150 6.41 -13.35 -8.74
N LEU A 151 5.21 -13.36 -8.14
CA LEU A 151 4.04 -14.01 -8.71
C LEU A 151 3.53 -13.32 -9.98
N LEU A 152 3.55 -11.98 -10.00
CA LEU A 152 3.21 -11.17 -11.17
C LEU A 152 4.20 -11.40 -12.31
N LEU A 153 5.51 -11.44 -12.02
CA LEU A 153 6.55 -11.75 -13.00
C LEU A 153 6.48 -13.19 -13.51
N ALA A 154 6.12 -14.16 -12.66
CA ALA A 154 5.98 -15.55 -13.05
C ALA A 154 4.73 -15.82 -13.92
N GLY A 155 3.85 -14.83 -14.11
CA GLY A 155 2.62 -15.00 -14.87
C GLY A 155 1.51 -15.77 -14.14
N ALA A 156 1.64 -15.95 -12.82
CA ALA A 156 0.62 -16.63 -12.02
C ALA A 156 -0.70 -15.84 -11.95
N VAL A 157 -0.66 -14.54 -12.29
CA VAL A 157 -1.80 -13.62 -12.29
C VAL A 157 -2.18 -13.34 -13.74
N LEU A 158 -3.41 -13.67 -14.11
CA LEU A 158 -3.98 -13.44 -15.45
C LEU A 158 -3.21 -14.10 -16.62
N ASP A 159 -2.39 -15.12 -16.34
CA ASP A 159 -1.60 -15.88 -17.32
C ASP A 159 -0.66 -14.99 -18.17
N LYS A 160 -0.20 -13.88 -17.59
CA LYS A 160 0.70 -12.91 -18.23
C LYS A 160 1.77 -12.42 -17.28
N CYS A 161 2.99 -12.27 -17.80
CA CYS A 161 4.07 -11.63 -17.07
C CYS A 161 3.75 -10.15 -16.90
N LEU A 162 3.42 -9.76 -15.67
CA LEU A 162 3.13 -8.37 -15.31
C LEU A 162 4.35 -7.81 -14.59
N GLN A 163 4.93 -6.73 -15.13
CA GLN A 163 6.11 -6.13 -14.52
C GLN A 163 5.70 -5.25 -13.33
N PRO A 164 6.13 -5.59 -12.10
CA PRO A 164 5.86 -4.77 -10.94
C PRO A 164 6.83 -3.58 -10.89
N HIS A 165 6.30 -2.40 -10.60
CA HIS A 165 7.04 -1.17 -10.36
C HIS A 165 7.02 -0.82 -8.87
N GLU A 166 8.13 -0.25 -8.40
CA GLU A 166 8.37 0.16 -7.00
C GLU A 166 8.27 -0.96 -5.94
N SER A 167 8.16 -2.22 -6.34
CA SER A 167 8.10 -3.38 -5.43
C SER A 167 9.40 -3.64 -4.65
N HIS A 168 10.52 -3.11 -5.13
CA HIS A 168 11.83 -3.27 -4.50
C HIS A 168 12.08 -2.24 -3.38
N ILE A 169 11.23 -1.22 -3.25
CA ILE A 169 11.41 -0.16 -2.25
C ILE A 169 10.91 -0.70 -0.90
N PRO A 170 11.76 -0.73 0.15
CA PRO A 170 11.33 -1.13 1.49
C PRO A 170 10.16 -0.28 2.01
N TYR A 171 9.23 -0.91 2.71
CA TYR A 171 8.00 -0.27 3.20
C TYR A 171 8.25 1.01 4.02
N ILE A 172 9.23 1.02 4.92
CA ILE A 172 9.57 2.24 5.70
C ILE A 172 10.08 3.37 4.79
N LEU A 173 10.83 3.04 3.74
CA LEU A 173 11.31 4.04 2.78
C LEU A 173 10.17 4.57 1.92
N GLN A 174 9.23 3.71 1.49
CA GLN A 174 8.00 4.16 0.81
C GLN A 174 7.23 5.16 1.68
N PHE A 175 7.06 4.86 2.97
CA PHE A 175 6.39 5.75 3.91
C PHE A 175 7.10 7.11 4.04
N LEU A 176 8.43 7.10 4.17
CA LEU A 176 9.21 8.33 4.26
C LEU A 176 9.08 9.17 2.99
N VAL A 177 9.19 8.57 1.80
CA VAL A 177 9.10 9.31 0.53
C VAL A 177 7.69 9.85 0.29
N CYS A 178 6.64 9.07 0.56
CA CYS A 178 5.25 9.50 0.35
C CYS A 178 4.76 10.56 1.35
N SER A 179 5.38 10.70 2.52
CA SER A 179 4.93 11.68 3.53
C SER A 179 5.43 13.11 3.29
N PHE A 180 6.34 13.31 2.32
CA PHE A 180 6.95 14.62 2.01
C PHE A 180 6.48 15.22 0.67
N ILE A 181 5.42 14.68 0.06
CA ILE A 181 4.76 15.23 -1.14
C ILE A 181 3.31 15.51 -0.79
#